data_AF-A0A8S1LD18-F1
#
_entry.id   AF-A0A8S1LD18-F1
#
_cell.length_a   1.000
_cell.length_b   1.000
_cell.length_c   1.000
_cell.angle_alpha   90.00
_cell.angle_beta   90.00
_cell.angle_gamma   90.00
#
_symmetry.space_group_name_H-M   'P 1'
#
loop_
_entity.id
_entity.type
_entity.pdbx_description
1 polymer ?
#
loop_
_entity_poly.entity_id
_entity_poly.type
_entity_poly.pdbx_seq_one_letter_code
_entity_poly.pdbx_strand_id
1 'polypeptide(L)'
;MNDFAKFKESRKRGIDEFHTSQDMNYYIISKKWLEEWIESEEKGQKLNNSTCVNSDLLLSKPQTIFKYDPIQTHKWNKIMLPNLQEGVDYEILDQATWEIIARKFHVTTIERDATIINGMKQVNVNLVPLNLVIVFPSSLRKFNQEKSAKHIQGDQYVSRTYKLSSFIELLERTLKTVTTYNFHRHDVIRLYKCPLGMTMAEIEKYITEEIKSLGTNDDVVFEFKDAEYLDPNKYETIEDCQIASGQIILGDFKELSKNWVIKHPNFIMEGKCEGCSNFKVLQFPCDCKKLSYCTEECKKRDEAYHLPRCQSSLCILCFQASNIKNTDLPVCQSCLNYQASSLEHFENEIDKIHQSDQIKQDESSSISEIVPNKLYLGNYIAAKNKKLLQKYKITDILICGDFLKQKFPQDFKYHQIMIQDSLNQSIIEYLDETFNFIDQAQNVFVHCAAGINRSPAIVCAYLMKKNKWNYDKAFEFVKERRSIINKQTNFANQLNLYQY
;
A
#
# COMPACT_ATOMS: atom_id res chain seq x y z
N MET A 1 12.01 -43.06 36.73
CA MET A 1 11.49 -41.95 37.57
C MET A 1 10.09 -41.58 37.13
N ASN A 2 9.16 -41.42 38.08
CA ASN A 2 7.87 -40.77 37.83
C ASN A 2 8.11 -39.33 37.31
N ASP A 3 7.24 -38.80 36.45
CA ASP A 3 7.42 -37.49 35.82
C ASP A 3 7.50 -36.35 36.84
N PHE A 4 6.89 -36.49 38.02
CA PHE A 4 7.07 -35.53 39.12
C PHE A 4 8.49 -35.50 39.68
N ALA A 5 9.18 -36.65 39.75
CA ALA A 5 10.58 -36.69 40.18
C ALA A 5 11.50 -36.04 39.14
N LYS A 6 11.25 -36.31 37.84
CA LYS A 6 11.97 -35.64 36.74
C LYS A 6 11.73 -34.14 36.75
N PHE A 7 10.51 -33.70 37.04
CA PHE A 7 10.17 -32.28 37.17
C PHE A 7 10.99 -31.62 38.28
N LYS A 8 11.05 -32.21 39.48
CA LYS A 8 11.83 -31.64 40.60
C LYS A 8 13.32 -31.52 40.29
N GLU A 9 13.89 -32.55 39.66
CA GLU A 9 15.30 -32.55 39.24
C GLU A 9 15.55 -31.49 38.16
N SER A 10 14.69 -31.45 37.12
CA SER A 10 14.82 -30.47 36.03
C SER A 10 14.65 -29.04 36.53
N ARG A 11 13.64 -28.76 37.37
CA ARG A 11 13.39 -27.43 37.95
C ARG A 11 14.59 -26.94 38.76
N LYS A 12 15.15 -27.79 39.62
CA LYS A 12 16.34 -27.45 40.41
C LYS A 12 17.52 -27.11 39.50
N ARG A 13 17.80 -27.97 38.52
CA ARG A 13 18.87 -27.74 37.54
C ARG A 13 18.68 -26.44 36.76
N GLY A 14 17.46 -26.16 36.28
CA GLY A 14 17.14 -24.94 35.54
C GLY A 14 17.38 -23.66 36.34
N ILE A 15 17.12 -23.69 37.65
CA ILE A 15 17.42 -22.58 38.57
C ILE A 15 18.93 -22.45 38.76
N ASP A 16 19.62 -23.55 39.09
CA ASP A 16 21.06 -23.57 39.38
C ASP A 16 21.90 -23.14 38.15
N GLU A 17 21.46 -23.52 36.95
CA GLU A 17 22.17 -23.27 35.68
C GLU A 17 21.66 -22.02 34.92
N PHE A 18 20.70 -21.26 35.46
CA PHE A 18 20.02 -20.17 34.73
C PHE A 18 21.01 -19.17 34.08
N HIS A 19 21.96 -18.67 34.86
CA HIS A 19 22.95 -17.68 34.40
C HIS A 19 24.06 -18.27 33.52
N THR A 20 24.33 -19.57 33.60
CA THR A 20 25.39 -20.26 32.84
C THR A 20 24.87 -20.95 31.58
N SER A 21 23.57 -21.21 31.50
CA SER A 21 22.94 -21.84 30.35
C SER A 21 23.08 -20.98 29.08
N GLN A 22 23.11 -21.61 27.91
CA GLN A 22 23.06 -20.93 26.61
C GLN A 22 21.62 -20.65 26.15
N ASP A 23 20.61 -21.13 26.89
CA ASP A 23 19.21 -20.95 26.54
C ASP A 23 18.82 -19.48 26.63
N MET A 24 18.09 -19.04 25.61
CA MET A 24 17.56 -17.68 25.50
C MET A 24 16.04 -17.64 25.46
N ASN A 25 15.37 -18.81 25.48
CA ASN A 25 13.91 -18.90 25.53
C ASN A 25 13.50 -19.52 26.85
N TYR A 26 12.56 -18.87 27.52
CA TYR A 26 12.03 -19.28 28.81
C TYR A 26 10.51 -19.22 28.83
N TYR A 27 9.92 -19.96 29.76
CA TYR A 27 8.47 -20.13 29.85
C TYR A 27 7.97 -19.62 31.20
N ILE A 28 6.83 -18.96 31.19
CA ILE A 28 6.20 -18.43 32.41
C ILE A 28 5.10 -19.39 32.86
N ILE A 29 5.10 -19.72 34.15
CA ILE A 29 4.09 -20.57 34.80
C ILE A 29 3.45 -19.82 35.98
N SER A 30 2.14 -19.96 36.18
CA SER A 30 1.44 -19.48 37.37
C SER A 30 2.02 -20.15 38.61
N LYS A 31 2.48 -19.35 39.56
CA LYS A 31 3.03 -19.85 40.82
C LYS A 31 1.94 -20.49 41.67
N LYS A 32 0.75 -19.88 41.71
CA LYS A 32 -0.43 -20.43 42.37
C LYS A 32 -0.74 -21.84 41.86
N TRP A 33 -0.87 -22.00 40.55
CA TRP A 33 -1.15 -23.31 39.96
C TRP A 33 -0.01 -24.31 40.22
N LEU A 34 1.24 -23.86 40.11
CA LEU A 34 2.41 -24.71 40.29
C LEU A 34 2.50 -25.27 41.71
N GLU A 35 2.22 -24.45 42.73
CA GLU A 35 2.22 -24.85 44.13
C GLU A 35 1.08 -25.84 44.44
N GLU A 36 -0.13 -25.58 43.94
CA GLU A 36 -1.27 -26.50 44.06
C GLU A 36 -0.95 -27.88 43.44
N TRP A 37 -0.28 -27.90 42.28
CA TRP A 37 0.15 -29.15 41.64
C TRP A 37 1.19 -29.90 42.47
N ILE A 38 2.24 -29.22 42.93
CA ILE A 38 3.30 -29.83 43.76
C ILE A 38 2.70 -30.44 45.03
N GLU A 39 1.84 -29.70 45.72
CA GLU A 39 1.18 -30.18 46.94
C GLU A 39 0.30 -31.41 46.68
N SER A 40 -0.42 -31.44 45.55
CA SER A 40 -1.23 -32.59 45.16
C SER A 40 -0.41 -33.86 44.92
N GLU A 41 0.74 -33.75 44.23
CA GLU A 41 1.62 -34.89 43.96
C GLU A 41 2.28 -35.41 45.24
N GLU A 42 2.68 -34.51 46.15
CA GLU A 42 3.25 -34.88 47.45
C GLU A 42 2.25 -35.59 48.36
N LYS A 43 0.96 -35.24 48.27
CA LYS A 43 -0.13 -35.90 48.99
C LYS A 43 -0.69 -37.13 48.26
N GLY A 44 -0.21 -37.45 47.05
CA GLY A 44 -0.73 -38.53 46.22
C GLY A 44 -2.18 -38.30 45.73
N GLN A 45 -2.61 -37.05 45.64
CA GLN A 45 -3.95 -36.64 45.20
C GLN A 45 -3.93 -36.24 43.72
N LYS A 46 -5.04 -36.49 43.01
CA LYS A 46 -5.21 -36.00 41.63
C LYS A 46 -5.67 -34.55 41.64
N LEU A 47 -4.89 -33.67 41.01
CA LEU A 47 -5.29 -32.29 40.76
C LEU A 47 -6.53 -32.25 39.85
N ASN A 48 -7.45 -31.33 40.14
CA ASN A 48 -8.64 -31.11 39.33
C ASN A 48 -8.26 -30.30 38.07
N ASN A 49 -8.11 -30.98 36.93
CA ASN A 49 -7.57 -30.41 35.68
C ASN A 49 -8.59 -29.63 34.83
N SER A 50 -9.63 -29.04 35.43
CA SER A 50 -10.66 -28.31 34.66
C SER A 50 -10.23 -26.92 34.21
N THR A 51 -9.28 -26.29 34.91
CA THR A 51 -8.76 -24.95 34.60
C THR A 51 -7.48 -25.03 33.75
N CYS A 52 -7.46 -24.25 32.66
CA CYS A 52 -6.26 -24.07 31.84
C CYS A 52 -5.16 -23.37 32.66
N VAL A 53 -3.95 -23.94 32.63
CA VAL A 53 -2.79 -23.38 33.34
C VAL A 53 -2.40 -22.03 32.72
N ASN A 54 -1.99 -21.09 33.59
CA ASN A 54 -1.68 -19.68 33.29
C ASN A 54 -2.87 -18.76 32.99
N SER A 55 -4.11 -19.24 33.12
CA SER A 55 -5.30 -18.41 32.87
C SER A 55 -5.42 -17.20 33.80
N ASP A 56 -4.86 -17.29 35.00
CA ASP A 56 -4.75 -16.23 36.01
C ASP A 56 -3.68 -15.17 35.71
N LEU A 57 -2.75 -15.44 34.79
CA LEU A 57 -1.68 -14.51 34.42
C LEU A 57 -2.04 -13.62 33.23
N LEU A 58 -3.09 -13.96 32.48
CA LEU A 58 -3.35 -13.37 31.16
C LEU A 58 -4.45 -12.30 31.20
N LEU A 59 -4.26 -11.26 30.39
CA LEU A 59 -5.33 -10.28 30.13
C LEU A 59 -6.42 -10.93 29.26
N SER A 60 -7.68 -10.84 29.69
CA SER A 60 -8.83 -11.56 29.10
C SER A 60 -9.16 -11.22 27.65
N LYS A 61 -8.60 -10.13 27.09
CA LYS A 61 -8.72 -9.76 25.68
C LYS A 61 -7.39 -9.17 25.18
N PRO A 62 -6.59 -9.90 24.37
CA PRO A 62 -5.59 -9.24 23.56
C PRO A 62 -6.34 -8.39 22.53
N GLN A 63 -6.31 -7.05 22.65
CA GLN A 63 -6.63 -6.20 21.52
C GLN A 63 -5.52 -6.41 20.48
N THR A 64 -5.66 -7.45 19.66
CA THR A 64 -4.73 -7.72 18.56
C THR A 64 -5.09 -6.80 17.42
N ILE A 65 -4.30 -5.76 17.23
CA ILE A 65 -4.39 -4.88 16.07
C ILE A 65 -3.83 -5.58 14.84
N PHE A 66 -2.69 -6.26 15.01
CA PHE A 66 -2.08 -7.08 13.98
C PHE A 66 -2.53 -8.53 14.14
N LYS A 67 -3.73 -8.84 13.62
CA LYS A 67 -4.25 -10.21 13.53
C LYS A 67 -3.60 -11.03 12.42
N TYR A 68 -2.38 -10.66 12.05
CA TYR A 68 -1.71 -11.10 10.84
C TYR A 68 -0.37 -11.75 11.22
N ASP A 69 -0.02 -12.81 10.52
CA ASP A 69 1.29 -13.45 10.67
C ASP A 69 2.38 -12.51 10.13
N PRO A 70 3.58 -12.44 10.74
CA PRO A 70 4.07 -13.18 11.91
C PRO A 70 3.78 -12.57 13.29
N ILE A 71 3.25 -11.35 13.42
CA ILE A 71 2.99 -10.79 14.77
C ILE A 71 1.95 -11.59 15.54
N GLN A 72 0.90 -12.07 14.87
CA GLN A 72 -0.14 -12.87 15.52
C GLN A 72 0.41 -14.14 16.19
N THR A 73 1.41 -14.75 15.57
CA THR A 73 2.05 -15.99 16.04
C THR A 73 3.26 -15.71 16.94
N HIS A 74 3.69 -14.46 17.05
CA HIS A 74 4.81 -14.05 17.90
C HIS A 74 4.48 -14.24 19.39
N LYS A 75 5.47 -14.64 20.18
CA LYS A 75 5.32 -14.91 21.62
C LYS A 75 4.89 -13.73 22.48
N TRP A 76 5.05 -12.51 21.97
CA TRP A 76 4.56 -11.29 22.62
C TRP A 76 3.04 -11.14 22.56
N ASN A 77 2.36 -11.93 21.71
CA ASN A 77 0.90 -11.87 21.59
C ASN A 77 0.17 -12.49 22.81
N LYS A 78 0.90 -12.94 23.82
CA LYS A 78 0.38 -13.36 25.13
C LYS A 78 0.67 -12.28 26.16
N ILE A 79 -0.29 -11.37 26.33
CA ILE A 79 -0.20 -10.22 27.22
C ILE A 79 -0.51 -10.67 28.65
N MET A 80 0.43 -10.44 29.55
CA MET A 80 0.28 -10.72 30.97
C MET A 80 -0.42 -9.55 31.69
N LEU A 81 -1.06 -9.83 32.82
CA LEU A 81 -1.60 -8.79 33.69
C LEU A 81 -0.48 -7.83 34.15
N PRO A 82 -0.79 -6.54 34.33
CA PRO A 82 0.20 -5.58 34.82
C PRO A 82 0.58 -5.89 36.28
N ASN A 83 1.79 -5.47 36.68
CA ASN A 83 2.31 -5.53 38.06
C ASN A 83 2.51 -6.93 38.66
N LEU A 84 2.60 -7.98 37.83
CA LEU A 84 2.93 -9.33 38.31
C LEU A 84 4.40 -9.40 38.77
N GLN A 85 4.64 -10.14 39.85
CA GLN A 85 5.95 -10.31 40.48
C GLN A 85 6.47 -11.74 40.32
N GLU A 86 7.72 -11.86 39.88
CA GLU A 86 8.43 -13.15 39.82
C GLU A 86 8.59 -13.71 41.23
N GLY A 87 8.35 -15.02 41.38
CA GLY A 87 8.43 -15.69 42.67
C GLY A 87 7.24 -15.38 43.59
N VAL A 88 6.24 -14.62 43.16
CA VAL A 88 4.97 -14.43 43.90
C VAL A 88 3.80 -14.88 43.03
N ASP A 89 3.67 -14.27 41.85
CA ASP A 89 2.56 -14.56 40.93
C ASP A 89 2.94 -15.61 39.89
N TYR A 90 4.18 -15.58 39.43
CA TYR A 90 4.69 -16.49 38.41
C TYR A 90 6.10 -16.98 38.70
N GLU A 91 6.49 -18.03 37.99
CA GLU A 91 7.86 -18.56 37.98
C GLU A 91 8.35 -18.71 36.53
N ILE A 92 9.66 -18.61 36.35
CA ILE A 92 10.34 -18.77 35.07
C ILE A 92 10.89 -20.20 34.98
N LEU A 93 10.57 -20.90 33.90
CA LEU A 93 11.00 -22.25 33.63
C LEU A 93 11.90 -22.29 32.38
N ASP A 94 12.94 -23.12 32.45
CA ASP A 94 13.66 -23.54 31.25
C ASP A 94 12.79 -24.45 30.37
N GLN A 95 13.25 -24.70 29.13
CA GLN A 95 12.51 -25.53 28.19
C GLN A 95 12.29 -26.96 28.69
N ALA A 96 13.31 -27.58 29.28
CA ALA A 96 13.23 -28.96 29.75
C ALA A 96 12.18 -29.15 30.85
N THR A 97 12.11 -28.21 31.79
CA THR A 97 11.13 -28.22 32.89
C THR A 97 9.73 -27.93 32.38
N TRP A 98 9.60 -26.95 31.48
CA TRP A 98 8.35 -26.61 30.83
C TRP A 98 7.73 -27.80 30.08
N GLU A 99 8.53 -28.52 29.28
CA GLU A 99 8.05 -29.64 28.46
C GLU A 99 7.47 -30.78 29.30
N ILE A 100 7.93 -30.98 30.53
CA ILE A 100 7.38 -31.98 31.45
C ILE A 100 5.93 -31.61 31.83
N ILE A 101 5.68 -30.34 32.12
CA ILE A 101 4.35 -29.82 32.47
C ILE A 101 3.45 -29.84 31.23
N ALA A 102 3.92 -29.29 30.10
CA ALA A 102 3.15 -29.17 28.87
C ALA A 102 2.70 -30.52 28.29
N ARG A 103 3.44 -31.61 28.54
CA ARG A 103 3.05 -32.97 28.14
C ARG A 103 1.90 -33.55 28.97
N LYS A 104 1.68 -33.07 30.18
CA LYS A 104 0.72 -33.64 31.14
C LYS A 104 -0.55 -32.81 31.29
N PHE A 105 -0.46 -31.50 31.08
CA PHE A 105 -1.54 -30.57 31.37
C PHE A 105 -1.94 -29.74 30.16
N HIS A 106 -3.18 -29.25 30.17
CA HIS A 106 -3.64 -28.25 29.21
C HIS A 106 -3.16 -26.86 29.65
N VAL A 107 -2.11 -26.36 29.00
CA VAL A 107 -1.43 -25.12 29.38
C VAL A 107 -1.52 -24.07 28.28
N THR A 108 -1.74 -22.82 28.66
CA THR A 108 -1.48 -21.69 27.76
C THR A 108 -0.01 -21.30 27.82
N THR A 109 0.74 -21.57 26.74
CA THR A 109 2.15 -21.24 26.64
C THR A 109 2.38 -19.74 26.68
N ILE A 110 3.21 -19.27 27.63
CA ILE A 110 3.72 -17.91 27.71
C ILE A 110 5.24 -17.99 27.57
N GLU A 111 5.74 -17.77 26.36
CA GLU A 111 7.17 -17.81 26.05
C GLU A 111 7.77 -16.39 26.08
N ARG A 112 9.01 -16.26 26.57
CA ARG A 112 9.78 -14.99 26.63
C ARG A 112 11.23 -15.21 26.23
N ASP A 113 11.80 -14.21 25.54
CA ASP A 113 13.24 -14.13 25.31
C ASP A 113 13.97 -13.68 26.57
N ALA A 114 15.18 -14.17 26.77
CA ALA A 114 16.15 -13.59 27.69
C ALA A 114 17.13 -12.67 26.96
N THR A 115 17.75 -11.78 27.73
CA THR A 115 18.87 -10.95 27.29
C THR A 115 19.93 -10.88 28.36
N ILE A 116 21.17 -10.60 27.96
CA ILE A 116 22.31 -10.47 28.88
C ILE A 116 22.59 -8.98 29.06
N ILE A 117 22.34 -8.47 30.26
CA ILE A 117 22.58 -7.07 30.63
C ILE A 117 23.68 -7.06 31.68
N ASN A 118 24.80 -6.38 31.41
CA ASN A 118 25.96 -6.33 32.30
C ASN A 118 26.47 -7.73 32.74
N GLY A 119 26.43 -8.70 31.82
CA GLY A 119 26.83 -10.08 32.09
C GLY A 119 25.79 -10.92 32.84
N MET A 120 24.66 -10.34 33.24
CA MET A 120 23.56 -11.06 33.90
C MET A 120 22.45 -11.37 32.92
N LYS A 121 22.07 -12.65 32.83
CA LYS A 121 20.90 -13.07 32.09
C LYS A 121 19.61 -12.61 32.80
N GLN A 122 18.68 -12.03 32.04
CA GLN A 122 17.36 -11.61 32.51
C GLN A 122 16.30 -11.97 31.47
N VAL A 123 15.18 -12.53 31.91
CA VAL A 123 14.03 -12.84 31.03
C VAL A 123 13.15 -11.60 30.86
N ASN A 124 12.79 -11.29 29.62
CA ASN A 124 12.02 -10.10 29.26
C ASN A 124 10.51 -10.31 29.46
N VAL A 125 10.08 -10.45 30.72
CA VAL A 125 8.68 -10.71 31.05
C VAL A 125 7.80 -9.49 30.76
N ASN A 126 8.26 -8.31 31.18
CA ASN A 126 7.56 -7.04 31.03
C ASN A 126 7.85 -6.40 29.68
N LEU A 127 6.90 -6.52 28.76
CA LEU A 127 6.98 -5.94 27.43
C LEU A 127 6.53 -4.47 27.45
N VAL A 128 7.13 -3.65 26.58
CA VAL A 128 6.74 -2.25 26.38
C VAL A 128 5.56 -2.19 25.41
N PRO A 129 4.45 -1.51 25.76
CA PRO A 129 3.39 -1.22 24.81
C PRO A 129 3.81 -0.06 23.89
N LEU A 130 3.74 -0.28 22.59
CA LEU A 130 3.99 0.72 21.55
C LEU A 130 2.65 1.05 20.88
N ASN A 131 2.18 2.28 21.02
CA ASN A 131 0.97 2.75 20.34
C ASN A 131 1.28 2.99 18.85
N LEU A 132 1.17 1.92 18.05
CA LEU A 132 1.56 1.93 16.65
C LEU A 132 0.41 2.37 15.76
N VAL A 133 0.67 3.34 14.90
CA VAL A 133 -0.26 3.87 13.91
C VAL A 133 0.40 3.76 12.55
N ILE A 134 -0.18 3.01 11.62
CA ILE A 134 0.37 2.83 10.27
C ILE A 134 -0.48 3.58 9.28
N VAL A 135 0.17 4.46 8.51
CA VAL A 135 -0.44 5.25 7.43
C VAL A 135 -0.04 4.70 6.07
N PHE A 136 -1.00 4.66 5.15
CA PHE A 136 -0.79 4.17 3.79
C PHE A 136 -0.90 5.31 2.78
N PRO A 137 0.05 5.45 1.83
CA PRO A 137 -0.02 6.46 0.77
C PRO A 137 -1.38 6.46 0.03
N SER A 138 -1.88 5.26 -0.28
CA SER A 138 -3.18 5.06 -0.95
C SER A 138 -4.38 5.58 -0.16
N SER A 139 -4.28 5.64 1.17
CA SER A 139 -5.36 6.09 2.05
C SER A 139 -5.38 7.61 2.27
N LEU A 140 -4.26 8.30 2.01
CA LEU A 140 -4.16 9.75 2.17
C LEU A 140 -5.03 10.54 1.20
N ARG A 141 -5.31 9.99 0.00
CA ARG A 141 -6.23 10.61 -0.97
C ARG A 141 -7.65 10.77 -0.44
N LYS A 142 -8.06 9.93 0.53
CA LYS A 142 -9.39 9.97 1.12
C LYS A 142 -9.55 11.08 2.17
N PHE A 143 -8.46 11.57 2.76
CA PHE A 143 -8.50 12.73 3.67
C PHE A 143 -9.05 13.98 2.97
N ASN A 144 -8.77 14.17 1.68
CA ASN A 144 -9.30 15.28 0.89
C ASN A 144 -10.81 15.19 0.59
N GLN A 145 -11.47 14.05 0.85
CA GLN A 145 -12.86 13.80 0.51
C GLN A 145 -13.77 13.63 1.75
N GLU A 146 -13.39 14.21 2.90
CA GLU A 146 -14.14 14.16 4.17
C GLU A 146 -14.38 12.74 4.71
N LYS A 147 -13.58 11.75 4.27
CA LYS A 147 -13.60 10.38 4.81
C LYS A 147 -12.34 10.16 5.64
N SER A 148 -12.48 9.55 6.83
CA SER A 148 -11.34 9.15 7.65
C SER A 148 -10.42 8.22 6.86
N ALA A 149 -9.10 8.44 6.95
CA ALA A 149 -8.17 7.54 6.28
C ALA A 149 -8.22 6.16 6.92
N LYS A 150 -8.06 5.14 6.08
CA LYS A 150 -7.78 3.80 6.59
C LYS A 150 -6.37 3.83 7.19
N HIS A 151 -6.28 3.73 8.50
CA HIS A 151 -5.05 3.49 9.24
C HIS A 151 -5.20 2.21 10.05
N ILE A 152 -4.09 1.58 10.38
CA ILE A 152 -4.05 0.48 11.35
C ILE A 152 -3.51 1.09 12.64
N GLN A 153 -4.29 1.09 13.72
CA GLN A 153 -3.87 1.63 15.01
C GLN A 153 -4.05 0.61 16.13
N GLY A 154 -3.00 0.50 16.96
CA GLY A 154 -3.09 0.25 18.40
C GLY A 154 -1.81 -0.31 19.01
N ASP A 155 -1.93 -0.81 20.23
CA ASP A 155 -0.82 -1.29 21.05
C ASP A 155 -0.17 -2.58 20.52
N GLN A 156 1.13 -2.49 20.24
CA GLN A 156 2.01 -3.63 20.00
C GLN A 156 2.98 -3.78 21.17
N TYR A 157 3.08 -4.99 21.72
CA TYR A 157 3.97 -5.28 22.84
C TYR A 157 5.30 -5.84 22.33
N VAL A 158 6.41 -5.29 22.84
CA VAL A 158 7.77 -5.60 22.38
C VAL A 158 8.72 -5.65 23.57
N SER A 159 9.72 -6.54 23.53
CA SER A 159 10.79 -6.52 24.55
C SER A 159 11.61 -5.23 24.45
N ARG A 160 11.99 -4.65 25.60
CA ARG A 160 12.88 -3.48 25.68
C ARG A 160 14.18 -3.67 24.92
N THR A 161 14.75 -4.85 25.05
CA THR A 161 16.04 -5.23 24.49
C THR A 161 15.94 -5.81 23.09
N TYR A 162 14.73 -5.87 22.51
CA TYR A 162 14.59 -6.33 21.14
C TYR A 162 15.21 -5.34 20.17
N LYS A 163 15.86 -5.85 19.13
CA LYS A 163 16.50 -4.98 18.13
C LYS A 163 15.47 -4.19 17.35
N LEU A 164 15.69 -2.88 17.20
CA LEU A 164 14.79 -2.02 16.43
C LEU A 164 14.70 -2.49 14.98
N SER A 165 15.83 -2.86 14.37
CA SER A 165 15.88 -3.40 13.00
C SER A 165 15.03 -4.66 12.84
N SER A 166 15.17 -5.62 13.75
CA SER A 166 14.36 -6.85 13.75
C SER A 166 12.87 -6.58 13.98
N PHE A 167 12.52 -5.56 14.79
CA PHE A 167 11.13 -5.16 14.97
C PHE A 167 10.53 -4.58 13.68
N ILE A 168 11.28 -3.72 12.99
CA ILE A 168 10.89 -3.19 11.68
C ILE A 168 10.69 -4.33 10.68
N GLU A 169 11.62 -5.27 10.59
CA GLU A 169 11.48 -6.45 9.71
C GLU A 169 10.25 -7.31 10.05
N LEU A 170 9.94 -7.48 11.34
CA LEU A 170 8.75 -8.20 11.79
C LEU A 170 7.47 -7.49 11.32
N LEU A 171 7.42 -6.15 11.44
CA LEU A 171 6.32 -5.33 10.95
C LEU A 171 6.17 -5.45 9.43
N GLU A 172 7.26 -5.35 8.67
CA GLU A 172 7.25 -5.48 7.21
C GLU A 172 6.71 -6.84 6.76
N ARG A 173 7.17 -7.92 7.40
CA ARG A 173 6.65 -9.27 7.15
C ARG A 173 5.17 -9.38 7.49
N THR A 174 4.74 -8.71 8.55
CA THR A 174 3.34 -8.74 9.01
C THR A 174 2.42 -8.03 8.05
N LEU A 175 2.83 -6.85 7.59
CA LEU A 175 2.04 -6.08 6.63
C LEU A 175 1.89 -6.83 5.30
N LYS A 176 2.92 -7.57 4.88
CA LYS A 176 2.86 -8.39 3.65
C LYS A 176 1.79 -9.50 3.67
N THR A 177 1.27 -9.89 4.84
CA THR A 177 0.19 -10.89 4.93
C THR A 177 -1.21 -10.28 4.97
N VAL A 178 -1.32 -8.94 5.04
CA VAL A 178 -2.60 -8.24 5.05
C VAL A 178 -3.16 -8.19 3.62
N THR A 179 -4.01 -9.15 3.26
CA THR A 179 -4.54 -9.31 1.88
C THR A 179 -5.38 -8.14 1.36
N THR A 180 -5.83 -7.24 2.24
CA THR A 180 -6.71 -6.11 1.89
C THR A 180 -5.98 -5.00 1.13
N TYR A 181 -4.65 -4.95 1.20
CA TYR A 181 -3.85 -4.02 0.43
C TYR A 181 -2.86 -4.88 -0.40
N ASN A 182 -2.73 -4.61 -1.70
CA ASN A 182 -1.90 -5.43 -2.60
C ASN A 182 -0.40 -5.20 -2.32
N PHE A 183 0.12 -5.78 -1.23
CA PHE A 183 1.51 -5.58 -0.79
C PHE A 183 2.51 -6.33 -1.68
N HIS A 184 3.63 -5.66 -1.97
CA HIS A 184 4.72 -6.19 -2.78
C HIS A 184 5.94 -6.60 -1.94
N ARG A 185 6.78 -7.46 -2.53
CA ARG A 185 7.98 -8.03 -1.87
C ARG A 185 8.99 -6.97 -1.40
N HIS A 186 9.01 -5.80 -2.04
CA HIS A 186 9.93 -4.68 -1.77
C HIS A 186 9.32 -3.56 -0.91
N ASP A 187 8.08 -3.74 -0.41
CA ASP A 187 7.51 -2.75 0.49
C ASP A 187 8.25 -2.76 1.83
N VAL A 188 8.53 -1.56 2.33
CA VAL A 188 9.33 -1.28 3.53
C VAL A 188 8.63 -0.26 4.40
N ILE A 189 8.93 -0.25 5.70
CA ILE A 189 8.33 0.68 6.67
C ILE A 189 9.39 1.54 7.36
N ARG A 190 9.07 2.80 7.61
CA ARG A 190 9.82 3.70 8.49
C ARG A 190 8.98 4.03 9.70
N LEU A 191 9.61 4.04 10.87
CA LEU A 191 8.96 4.40 12.11
C LEU A 191 9.39 5.79 12.56
N TYR A 192 8.42 6.57 13.04
CA TYR A 192 8.62 7.89 13.59
C TYR A 192 8.00 7.95 14.98
N LYS A 193 8.73 8.48 15.95
CA LYS A 193 8.26 8.75 17.30
C LYS A 193 7.64 10.16 17.33
N CYS A 194 6.32 10.23 17.50
CA CYS A 194 5.61 11.51 17.55
C CYS A 194 5.84 12.24 18.89
N PRO A 195 5.61 13.56 18.96
CA PRO A 195 5.66 14.30 20.21
C PRO A 195 4.80 13.68 21.31
N LEU A 196 5.28 13.73 22.55
CA LEU A 196 4.54 13.21 23.69
C LEU A 196 3.23 13.99 23.88
N GLY A 197 2.13 13.28 24.07
CA GLY A 197 0.79 13.86 24.24
C GLY A 197 0.06 14.19 22.95
N MET A 198 0.71 14.05 21.79
CA MET A 198 0.04 14.21 20.50
C MET A 198 -1.00 13.12 20.28
N THR A 199 -2.16 13.52 19.78
CA THR A 199 -3.30 12.66 19.50
C THR A 199 -3.42 12.33 18.02
N MET A 200 -4.17 11.28 17.69
CA MET A 200 -4.47 10.95 16.29
C MET A 200 -5.20 12.06 15.56
N ALA A 201 -6.13 12.78 16.22
CA ALA A 201 -6.84 13.89 15.61
C ALA A 201 -5.89 15.03 15.21
N GLU A 202 -4.84 15.29 16.01
CA GLU A 202 -3.82 16.29 15.69
C GLU A 202 -2.92 15.84 14.55
N ILE A 203 -2.54 14.55 14.50
CA ILE A 203 -1.80 13.98 13.37
C ILE A 203 -2.64 14.09 12.09
N GLU A 204 -3.91 13.68 12.12
CA GLU A 204 -4.81 13.78 10.96
C GLU A 204 -5.00 15.22 10.49
N LYS A 205 -5.14 16.16 11.43
CA LYS A 205 -5.21 17.59 11.13
C LYS A 205 -3.93 18.09 10.45
N TYR A 206 -2.77 17.73 10.99
CA TYR A 206 -1.47 18.10 10.43
C TYR A 206 -1.32 17.60 8.99
N ILE A 207 -1.58 16.30 8.78
CA ILE A 207 -1.55 15.67 7.45
C ILE A 207 -2.52 16.40 6.51
N THR A 208 -3.72 16.71 6.96
CA THR A 208 -4.75 17.37 6.13
C THR A 208 -4.35 18.80 5.75
N GLU A 209 -3.77 19.57 6.66
CA GLU A 209 -3.28 20.93 6.40
C GLU A 209 -2.13 20.93 5.40
N GLU A 210 -1.19 20.00 5.54
CA GLU A 210 -0.10 19.81 4.59
C GLU A 210 -0.60 19.31 3.22
N ILE A 211 -1.56 18.39 3.15
CA ILE A 211 -2.16 17.97 1.87
C ILE A 211 -2.85 19.15 1.16
N LYS A 212 -3.61 19.97 1.90
CA LYS A 212 -4.32 21.14 1.34
C LYS A 212 -3.34 22.17 0.76
N SER A 213 -2.17 22.32 1.37
CA SER A 213 -1.14 23.25 0.88
C SER A 213 -0.41 22.76 -0.37
N LEU A 214 -0.41 21.44 -0.62
CA LEU A 214 0.36 20.80 -1.71
C LEU A 214 -0.34 20.76 -3.09
N GLY A 215 -1.60 21.17 -3.21
CA GLY A 215 -2.33 21.15 -4.48
C GLY A 215 -2.63 19.73 -5.00
N THR A 216 -3.45 19.62 -6.05
CA THR A 216 -4.05 18.36 -6.52
C THR A 216 -3.10 17.47 -7.34
N ASN A 217 -1.91 17.16 -6.84
CA ASN A 217 -0.98 16.22 -7.50
C ASN A 217 -0.82 14.91 -6.74
N ASP A 218 -0.62 13.84 -7.50
CA ASP A 218 -0.70 12.42 -7.11
C ASP A 218 0.35 11.92 -6.10
N ASP A 219 1.30 12.79 -5.72
CA ASP A 219 2.52 12.51 -4.93
C ASP A 219 2.61 13.41 -3.69
N VAL A 220 1.59 13.36 -2.81
CA VAL A 220 1.61 14.11 -1.56
C VAL A 220 2.70 13.54 -0.64
N VAL A 221 3.80 14.28 -0.52
CA VAL A 221 4.85 14.05 0.46
C VAL A 221 4.89 15.27 1.37
N PHE A 222 4.67 15.09 2.67
CA PHE A 222 4.72 16.19 3.64
C PHE A 222 5.94 16.05 4.57
N GLU A 223 6.36 17.16 5.16
CA GLU A 223 7.47 17.17 6.11
C GLU A 223 6.92 17.14 7.53
N PHE A 224 7.11 16.05 8.29
CA PHE A 224 6.66 15.99 9.68
C PHE A 224 7.77 16.43 10.63
N LYS A 225 7.91 17.75 10.82
CA LYS A 225 9.07 18.34 11.53
C LYS A 225 9.19 17.93 13.00
N ASP A 226 8.07 17.65 13.66
CA ASP A 226 8.04 17.37 15.09
C ASP A 226 8.19 15.87 15.41
N ALA A 227 8.17 15.00 14.40
CA ALA A 227 8.31 13.56 14.59
C ALA A 227 9.77 13.12 14.43
N GLU A 228 10.29 12.36 15.39
CA GLU A 228 11.65 11.83 15.34
C GLU A 228 11.71 10.53 14.55
N TYR A 229 12.53 10.46 13.51
CA TYR A 229 12.78 9.19 12.81
C TYR A 229 13.54 8.20 13.71
N LEU A 230 12.98 6.99 13.85
CA LEU A 230 13.61 5.88 14.56
C LEU A 230 14.58 5.15 13.61
N ASP A 231 15.80 5.67 13.53
CA ASP A 231 16.86 5.12 12.67
C ASP A 231 17.49 3.85 13.28
N PRO A 232 17.38 2.67 12.63
CA PRO A 232 17.98 1.43 13.12
C PRO A 232 19.51 1.44 13.11
N ASN A 233 20.17 2.41 12.47
CA ASN A 233 21.62 2.59 12.57
C ASN A 233 22.03 3.45 13.79
N LYS A 234 21.08 4.20 14.36
CA LYS A 234 21.28 5.04 15.57
C LYS A 234 20.85 4.30 16.84
N TYR A 235 19.74 3.57 16.76
CA TYR A 235 19.12 2.87 17.89
C TYR A 235 19.26 1.36 17.69
N GLU A 236 19.94 0.67 18.61
CA GLU A 236 20.10 -0.78 18.52
C GLU A 236 18.83 -1.48 19.00
N THR A 237 18.30 -1.07 20.15
CA THR A 237 17.16 -1.69 20.83
C THR A 237 15.96 -0.75 20.98
N ILE A 238 14.79 -1.31 21.32
CA ILE A 238 13.59 -0.52 21.62
C ILE A 238 13.80 0.43 22.81
N GLU A 239 14.60 0.03 23.79
CA GLU A 239 14.94 0.87 24.95
C GLU A 239 15.74 2.12 24.55
N ASP A 240 16.67 1.98 23.60
CA ASP A 240 17.47 3.10 23.10
C ASP A 240 16.62 4.20 22.45
N CYS A 241 15.44 3.83 21.91
CA CYS A 241 14.50 4.77 21.30
C CYS A 241 13.84 5.71 22.32
N GLN A 242 13.91 5.40 23.64
CA GLN A 242 13.32 6.19 24.73
C GLN A 242 11.85 6.54 24.50
N ILE A 243 11.05 5.53 24.12
CA ILE A 243 9.62 5.70 23.85
C ILE A 243 8.86 5.79 25.18
N ALA A 244 8.17 6.90 25.40
CA ALA A 244 7.35 7.09 26.59
C ALA A 244 6.03 6.33 26.48
N SER A 245 5.45 5.97 27.63
CA SER A 245 4.15 5.29 27.67
C SER A 245 3.05 6.13 27.00
N GLY A 246 2.28 5.51 26.11
CA GLY A 246 1.20 6.16 25.35
C GLY A 246 1.67 7.03 24.18
N GLN A 247 2.99 7.18 23.97
CA GLN A 247 3.53 7.94 22.83
C GLN A 247 3.23 7.21 21.52
N ILE A 248 2.73 7.96 20.53
CA ILE A 248 2.40 7.42 19.22
C ILE A 248 3.68 7.14 18.43
N ILE A 249 3.76 5.93 17.89
CA ILE A 249 4.74 5.54 16.88
C ILE A 249 4.03 5.50 15.54
N LEU A 250 4.40 6.40 14.64
CA LEU A 250 3.85 6.50 13.30
C LEU A 250 4.68 5.67 12.32
N GLY A 251 4.05 4.69 11.68
CA GLY A 251 4.61 3.89 10.59
C GLY A 251 4.28 4.49 9.24
N ASP A 252 5.28 5.05 8.57
CA ASP A 252 5.22 5.47 7.17
C ASP A 252 5.54 4.27 6.29
N PHE A 253 4.62 3.87 5.44
CA PHE A 253 4.75 2.68 4.60
C PHE A 253 5.06 3.06 3.15
N LYS A 254 6.09 2.44 2.56
CA LYS A 254 6.42 2.63 1.14
C LYS A 254 5.75 1.56 0.29
N GLU A 255 4.78 1.96 -0.52
CA GLU A 255 4.22 1.12 -1.58
C GLU A 255 5.15 1.17 -2.82
N LEU A 256 5.39 0.04 -3.50
CA LEU A 256 6.30 -0.10 -4.65
C LEU A 256 6.24 1.01 -5.71
N SER A 257 5.05 1.57 -5.96
CA SER A 257 4.81 2.61 -6.97
C SER A 257 4.49 3.99 -6.40
N LYS A 258 4.76 4.22 -5.11
CA LYS A 258 4.49 5.49 -4.41
C LYS A 258 5.73 6.00 -3.70
N ASN A 259 5.79 7.32 -3.53
CA ASN A 259 6.74 7.94 -2.63
C ASN A 259 6.45 7.55 -1.18
N TRP A 260 7.47 7.68 -0.34
CA TRP A 260 7.27 7.80 1.10
C TRP A 260 6.26 8.91 1.39
N VAL A 261 5.41 8.71 2.40
CA VAL A 261 4.45 9.73 2.82
C VAL A 261 5.18 10.90 3.48
N ILE A 262 6.17 10.57 4.30
CA ILE A 262 6.89 11.54 5.14
C ILE A 262 8.25 11.81 4.50
N LYS A 263 8.49 13.08 4.17
CA LYS A 263 9.79 13.58 3.75
C LYS A 263 10.74 13.58 4.93
N HIS A 264 11.95 13.06 4.74
CA HIS A 264 12.98 13.08 5.77
C HIS A 264 14.37 13.40 5.17
N PRO A 265 15.16 14.30 5.78
CA PRO A 265 16.40 14.82 5.18
C PRO A 265 17.47 13.76 4.87
N ASN A 266 17.56 12.72 5.69
CA ASN A 266 18.57 11.67 5.52
C ASN A 266 18.26 10.68 4.41
N PHE A 267 17.06 10.74 3.83
CA PHE A 267 16.67 9.85 2.75
C PHE A 267 16.58 10.63 1.46
N ILE A 268 17.33 10.18 0.46
CA ILE A 268 17.26 10.78 -0.86
C ILE A 268 15.84 10.52 -1.38
N MET A 269 15.14 11.59 -1.74
CA MET A 269 13.82 11.45 -2.33
C MET A 269 13.96 10.70 -3.65
N GLU A 270 13.34 9.53 -3.68
CA GLU A 270 13.04 8.87 -4.93
C GLU A 270 11.83 9.55 -5.53
N GLY A 271 11.77 9.57 -6.84
CA GLY A 271 10.62 10.06 -7.57
C GLY A 271 10.62 9.43 -8.94
N LYS A 272 9.53 9.65 -9.66
CA LYS A 272 9.47 9.21 -11.04
C LYS A 272 10.37 10.10 -11.89
N CYS A 273 11.40 9.52 -12.48
CA CYS A 273 12.29 10.24 -13.37
C CYS A 273 11.58 10.49 -14.71
N GLU A 274 11.35 11.74 -15.10
CA GLU A 274 10.66 12.07 -16.36
C GLU A 274 11.40 11.52 -17.60
N GLY A 275 12.73 11.51 -17.61
CA GLY A 275 13.52 11.00 -18.74
C GLY A 275 13.51 9.47 -18.96
N CYS A 276 13.21 8.65 -17.94
CA CYS A 276 13.14 7.18 -18.11
C CYS A 276 11.87 6.54 -17.57
N SER A 277 10.98 7.33 -16.98
CA SER A 277 9.74 6.91 -16.33
C SER A 277 9.90 5.92 -15.16
N ASN A 278 11.13 5.58 -14.75
CA ASN A 278 11.40 4.72 -13.61
C ASN A 278 11.40 5.51 -12.30
N PHE A 279 10.97 4.86 -11.22
CA PHE A 279 11.08 5.37 -9.87
C PHE A 279 12.51 5.18 -9.37
N LYS A 280 13.22 6.28 -9.14
CA LYS A 280 14.64 6.28 -8.74
C LYS A 280 14.95 7.52 -7.91
N VAL A 281 16.08 7.48 -7.23
CA VAL A 281 16.71 8.65 -6.62
C VAL A 281 16.95 9.72 -7.70
N LEU A 282 16.33 10.90 -7.55
CA LEU A 282 16.43 12.00 -8.51
C LEU A 282 17.52 12.98 -8.09
N GLN A 283 18.69 12.90 -8.71
CA GLN A 283 19.89 13.68 -8.34
C GLN A 283 20.17 14.86 -9.26
N PHE A 284 19.53 14.89 -10.43
CA PHE A 284 19.83 15.86 -11.48
C PHE A 284 18.61 16.76 -11.68
N PRO A 285 18.47 17.88 -10.95
CA PRO A 285 17.37 18.82 -11.16
C PRO A 285 17.45 19.51 -12.54
N CYS A 286 16.31 19.81 -13.18
CA CYS A 286 16.31 20.83 -14.25
C CYS A 286 16.60 22.20 -13.63
N ASP A 287 17.03 23.11 -14.48
CA ASP A 287 17.35 24.49 -14.11
C ASP A 287 16.10 25.24 -13.58
N CYS A 288 14.90 24.79 -13.95
CA CYS A 288 13.62 25.28 -13.42
C CYS A 288 13.29 24.86 -11.99
N LYS A 289 14.01 23.85 -11.48
CA LYS A 289 13.75 23.16 -10.19
C LYS A 289 12.36 22.52 -10.04
N LYS A 290 11.51 22.51 -11.07
CA LYS A 290 10.19 21.85 -11.07
C LYS A 290 10.28 20.35 -11.39
N LEU A 291 11.31 19.93 -12.12
CA LEU A 291 11.56 18.52 -12.46
C LEU A 291 12.96 18.09 -11.99
N SER A 292 13.13 16.80 -11.77
CA SER A 292 14.41 16.20 -11.38
C SER A 292 14.56 14.81 -12.01
N TYR A 293 15.80 14.42 -12.32
CA TYR A 293 16.12 13.22 -13.10
C TYR A 293 17.06 12.29 -12.34
N CYS A 294 17.00 10.99 -12.65
CA CYS A 294 17.85 9.99 -12.01
C CYS A 294 19.29 9.96 -12.53
N THR A 295 19.51 10.45 -13.76
CA THR A 295 20.81 10.49 -14.44
C THR A 295 20.88 11.71 -15.35
N GLU A 296 22.09 12.19 -15.65
CA GLU A 296 22.30 13.28 -16.59
C GLU A 296 21.84 12.90 -18.00
N GLU A 297 21.93 11.62 -18.38
CA GLU A 297 21.38 11.12 -19.65
C GLU A 297 19.86 11.19 -19.68
N CYS A 298 19.18 10.93 -18.55
CA CYS A 298 17.73 11.10 -18.46
C CYS A 298 17.34 12.59 -18.54
N LYS A 299 18.11 13.48 -17.93
CA LYS A 299 17.94 14.92 -18.07
C LYS A 299 18.06 15.32 -19.55
N LYS A 300 19.14 14.92 -20.24
CA LYS A 300 19.37 15.20 -21.67
C LYS A 300 18.29 14.63 -22.59
N ARG A 301 17.75 13.45 -22.25
CA ARG A 301 16.67 12.81 -23.02
C ARG A 301 15.36 13.59 -22.93
N ASP A 302 15.05 14.13 -21.75
CA ASP A 302 13.85 14.93 -21.54
C ASP A 302 14.07 16.42 -21.86
N GLU A 303 15.31 16.91 -21.88
CA GLU A 303 15.67 18.30 -22.19
C GLU A 303 15.02 18.75 -23.49
N ALA A 304 14.99 17.95 -24.56
CA ALA A 304 14.33 18.33 -25.81
C ALA A 304 12.82 18.60 -25.68
N TYR A 305 12.14 17.93 -24.73
CA TYR A 305 10.71 18.08 -24.46
C TYR A 305 10.42 19.10 -23.34
N HIS A 306 11.35 19.23 -22.40
CA HIS A 306 11.22 20.04 -21.20
C HIS A 306 11.84 21.44 -21.34
N LEU A 307 12.91 21.66 -22.12
CA LEU A 307 13.53 22.99 -22.36
C LEU A 307 12.51 24.06 -22.72
N PRO A 308 11.55 23.81 -23.63
CA PRO A 308 10.53 24.79 -23.97
C PRO A 308 9.74 25.27 -22.74
N ARG A 309 9.56 24.39 -21.74
CA ARG A 309 8.80 24.62 -20.51
C ARG A 309 9.66 24.95 -19.27
N CYS A 310 11.00 24.78 -19.32
CA CYS A 310 11.88 24.88 -18.15
C CYS A 310 12.07 26.36 -17.70
N GLN A 311 11.98 27.37 -18.57
CA GLN A 311 12.14 28.78 -18.14
C GLN A 311 10.92 29.70 -18.35
N SER A 312 9.76 29.19 -18.77
CA SER A 312 8.58 30.05 -18.95
C SER A 312 7.89 30.37 -17.62
N SER A 313 7.76 31.65 -17.30
CA SER A 313 6.86 32.20 -16.27
C SER A 313 5.36 32.08 -16.62
N LEU A 314 5.05 31.41 -17.75
CA LEU A 314 3.71 31.14 -18.26
C LEU A 314 3.24 29.73 -17.87
N CYS A 315 1.94 29.58 -17.59
CA CYS A 315 1.33 28.27 -17.35
C CYS A 315 1.30 27.45 -18.66
N ILE A 316 1.12 26.13 -18.53
CA ILE A 316 1.25 25.17 -19.63
C ILE A 316 0.35 25.49 -20.84
N LEU A 317 -0.80 26.13 -20.60
CA LEU A 317 -1.77 26.54 -21.61
C LEU A 317 -1.29 27.76 -22.42
N CYS A 318 -0.69 28.76 -21.77
CA CYS A 318 -0.18 29.95 -22.46
C CYS A 318 1.11 29.68 -23.23
N PHE A 319 1.89 28.68 -22.81
CA PHE A 319 3.07 28.23 -23.55
C PHE A 319 2.68 27.53 -24.86
N GLN A 320 1.61 26.74 -24.87
CA GLN A 320 1.11 26.08 -26.09
C GLN A 320 0.53 27.07 -27.12
N ALA A 321 0.15 28.27 -26.69
CA ALA A 321 -0.41 29.32 -27.56
C ALA A 321 0.65 30.27 -28.16
N SER A 322 1.89 30.29 -27.67
CA SER A 322 2.91 31.28 -28.06
C SER A 322 3.79 30.78 -29.21
N ASN A 323 3.19 30.67 -30.40
CA ASN A 323 3.89 30.63 -31.68
C ASN A 323 3.72 31.94 -32.49
N ILE A 324 3.46 33.07 -31.80
CA ILE A 324 3.26 34.38 -32.41
C ILE A 324 4.37 35.31 -31.92
N LYS A 325 5.11 35.91 -32.86
CA LYS A 325 6.20 36.84 -32.60
C LYS A 325 5.70 38.17 -32.02
N ASN A 326 6.56 38.77 -31.18
CA ASN A 326 6.63 40.15 -30.68
C ASN A 326 5.93 40.55 -29.36
N THR A 327 6.82 40.79 -28.37
CA THR A 327 6.98 41.92 -27.43
C THR A 327 5.86 42.36 -26.47
N ASP A 328 6.29 42.46 -25.21
CA ASP A 328 5.81 43.20 -24.02
C ASP A 328 4.68 42.59 -23.14
N LEU A 329 5.10 42.17 -21.93
CA LEU A 329 4.35 41.71 -20.73
C LEU A 329 3.34 42.77 -20.21
N PRO A 330 2.27 42.45 -19.45
CA PRO A 330 2.18 41.47 -18.35
C PRO A 330 0.89 40.61 -18.29
N VAL A 331 0.86 39.65 -17.35
CA VAL A 331 -0.23 38.71 -16.98
C VAL A 331 -1.60 38.96 -17.65
N CYS A 332 -2.07 38.03 -18.50
CA CYS A 332 -3.30 38.24 -19.25
C CYS A 332 -4.57 38.03 -18.41
N GLN A 333 -5.48 39.01 -18.52
CA GLN A 333 -6.83 39.07 -17.91
C GLN A 333 -7.70 37.81 -18.14
N SER A 334 -7.33 36.93 -19.08
CA SER A 334 -8.02 35.66 -19.36
C SER A 334 -7.86 34.62 -18.25
N CYS A 335 -6.77 34.63 -17.47
CA CYS A 335 -6.60 33.73 -16.32
C CYS A 335 -7.43 34.18 -15.10
N LEU A 336 -7.72 35.48 -14.98
CA LEU A 336 -8.66 36.02 -13.99
C LEU A 336 -10.11 35.68 -14.35
N ASN A 337 -10.42 35.49 -15.63
CA ASN A 337 -11.76 35.12 -16.11
C ASN A 337 -12.04 33.60 -16.15
N TYR A 338 -11.08 32.74 -15.77
CA TYR A 338 -11.23 31.27 -15.80
C TYR A 338 -12.26 30.72 -14.78
N GLN A 339 -12.91 31.58 -13.98
CA GLN A 339 -14.08 31.22 -13.16
C GLN A 339 -15.43 31.43 -13.85
N ALA A 340 -15.49 31.88 -15.11
CA ALA A 340 -16.76 32.05 -15.78
C ALA A 340 -16.71 31.66 -17.27
N SER A 341 -17.58 30.68 -17.59
CA SER A 341 -18.21 30.45 -18.90
C SER A 341 -17.50 29.59 -19.98
N SER A 342 -18.12 28.41 -20.16
CA SER A 342 -18.53 27.76 -21.43
C SER A 342 -17.61 26.73 -22.10
N LEU A 343 -18.14 25.50 -22.12
CA LEU A 343 -17.69 24.26 -22.76
C LEU A 343 -17.53 24.33 -24.29
N GLU A 344 -17.97 25.39 -24.96
CA GLU A 344 -17.97 25.50 -26.43
C GLU A 344 -16.59 25.88 -27.01
N HIS A 345 -15.71 26.50 -26.22
CA HIS A 345 -14.38 26.88 -26.68
C HIS A 345 -13.42 25.69 -26.75
N PHE A 346 -13.61 24.69 -25.88
CA PHE A 346 -12.76 23.50 -25.82
C PHE A 346 -13.05 22.51 -26.96
N GLU A 347 -14.30 22.46 -27.45
CA GLU A 347 -14.67 21.62 -28.60
C GLU A 347 -14.06 22.14 -29.91
N ASN A 348 -13.95 23.46 -30.07
CA ASN A 348 -13.40 24.09 -31.28
C ASN A 348 -11.86 24.02 -31.40
N GLU A 349 -11.13 23.94 -30.29
CA GLU A 349 -9.66 23.85 -30.31
C GLU A 349 -9.16 22.42 -30.59
N ILE A 350 -9.90 21.39 -30.17
CA ILE A 350 -9.64 19.99 -30.54
C ILE A 350 -9.80 19.79 -32.05
N ASP A 351 -10.82 20.39 -32.66
CA ASP A 351 -11.06 20.30 -34.11
C ASP A 351 -9.96 20.97 -34.95
N LYS A 352 -9.24 21.97 -34.41
CA LYS A 352 -8.11 22.64 -35.09
C LYS A 352 -6.79 21.89 -34.96
N ILE A 353 -6.50 21.30 -33.79
CA ILE A 353 -5.28 20.50 -33.55
C ILE A 353 -5.27 19.25 -34.47
N HIS A 354 -6.43 18.76 -34.89
CA HIS A 354 -6.53 17.61 -35.79
C HIS A 354 -6.36 17.92 -37.28
N GLN A 355 -6.23 19.19 -37.69
CA GLN A 355 -6.05 19.56 -39.11
C GLN A 355 -4.58 19.76 -39.53
N SER A 356 -3.61 19.79 -38.62
CA SER A 356 -2.19 20.08 -38.95
C SER A 356 -1.30 18.86 -39.18
N ASP A 357 -1.77 17.63 -38.95
CA ASP A 357 -0.99 16.40 -39.17
C ASP A 357 -1.54 15.58 -40.36
N GLN A 358 -1.20 15.99 -41.58
CA GLN A 358 -1.46 15.22 -42.80
C GLN A 358 -0.44 14.08 -42.99
N ILE A 359 -0.45 13.03 -42.15
CA ILE A 359 0.08 11.69 -42.50
C ILE A 359 -0.77 10.60 -41.79
N LYS A 360 -1.56 9.83 -42.57
CA LYS A 360 -2.43 8.66 -42.25
C LYS A 360 -3.87 8.94 -41.78
N GLN A 361 -4.72 9.38 -42.70
CA GLN A 361 -6.13 9.76 -42.43
C GLN A 361 -7.20 8.67 -42.64
N ASP A 362 -6.88 7.40 -42.94
CA ASP A 362 -7.94 6.39 -43.18
C ASP A 362 -8.27 5.47 -41.99
N GLU A 363 -7.36 5.22 -41.05
CA GLU A 363 -7.64 4.28 -39.93
C GLU A 363 -8.09 4.95 -38.63
N SER A 364 -7.77 6.23 -38.41
CA SER A 364 -8.03 6.96 -37.15
C SER A 364 -9.49 7.37 -36.94
N SER A 365 -10.40 7.09 -37.87
CA SER A 365 -11.85 7.29 -37.71
C SER A 365 -12.64 5.97 -37.63
N SER A 366 -11.94 4.83 -37.66
CA SER A 366 -12.54 3.52 -37.91
C SER A 366 -12.94 2.74 -36.65
N ILE A 367 -14.11 2.10 -36.73
CA ILE A 367 -14.52 0.98 -35.87
C ILE A 367 -13.84 -0.28 -36.39
N SER A 368 -13.14 -0.98 -35.52
CA SER A 368 -12.54 -2.29 -35.78
C SER A 368 -13.45 -3.39 -35.23
N GLU A 369 -13.82 -4.36 -36.06
CA GLU A 369 -14.54 -5.55 -35.61
C GLU A 369 -13.56 -6.54 -34.99
N ILE A 370 -13.68 -6.79 -33.69
CA ILE A 370 -12.77 -7.66 -32.94
C ILE A 370 -13.33 -9.08 -32.89
N VAL A 371 -14.59 -9.21 -32.47
CA VAL A 371 -15.35 -10.48 -32.55
C VAL A 371 -16.50 -10.27 -33.52
N PRO A 372 -16.60 -11.09 -34.59
CA PRO A 372 -17.60 -10.91 -35.63
C PRO A 372 -19.01 -10.77 -35.06
N ASN A 373 -19.72 -9.73 -35.48
CA ASN A 373 -21.10 -9.42 -35.10
C ASN A 373 -21.36 -9.35 -33.58
N LYS A 374 -20.33 -9.06 -32.76
CA LYS A 374 -20.48 -9.02 -31.30
C LYS A 374 -19.69 -7.90 -30.63
N LEU A 375 -18.39 -7.80 -30.89
CA LEU A 375 -17.49 -6.90 -30.16
C LEU A 375 -16.72 -6.02 -31.14
N TYR A 376 -16.92 -4.72 -30.99
CA TYR A 376 -16.32 -3.68 -31.82
C TYR A 376 -15.48 -2.74 -30.95
N LEU A 377 -14.35 -2.28 -31.50
CA LEU A 377 -13.38 -1.43 -30.80
C LEU A 377 -13.09 -0.17 -31.62
N GLY A 378 -13.07 0.99 -30.98
CA GLY A 378 -12.76 2.23 -31.68
C GLY A 378 -12.44 3.39 -30.74
N ASN A 379 -12.73 4.59 -31.22
CA ASN A 379 -12.36 5.85 -30.56
C ASN A 379 -13.55 6.81 -30.48
N TYR A 380 -13.30 7.99 -29.91
CA TYR A 380 -14.34 8.98 -29.69
C TYR A 380 -14.92 9.57 -30.99
N ILE A 381 -14.12 9.68 -32.05
CA ILE A 381 -14.59 10.16 -33.36
C ILE A 381 -15.63 9.19 -33.92
N ALA A 382 -15.36 7.88 -33.89
CA ALA A 382 -16.30 6.85 -34.29
C ALA A 382 -17.55 6.84 -33.39
N ALA A 383 -17.39 7.05 -32.07
CA ALA A 383 -18.49 7.14 -31.11
C ALA A 383 -19.45 8.31 -31.40
N LYS A 384 -18.96 9.40 -32.02
CA LYS A 384 -19.78 10.55 -32.44
C LYS A 384 -20.52 10.31 -33.76
N ASN A 385 -20.27 9.23 -34.49
CA ASN A 385 -20.88 8.98 -35.80
C ASN A 385 -22.06 7.99 -35.71
N LYS A 386 -23.28 8.52 -35.48
CA LYS A 386 -24.51 7.70 -35.35
C LYS A 386 -24.76 6.79 -36.54
N LYS A 387 -24.53 7.25 -37.78
CA LYS A 387 -24.73 6.44 -39.00
C LYS A 387 -23.78 5.26 -39.03
N LEU A 388 -22.53 5.45 -38.60
CA LEU A 388 -21.54 4.38 -38.51
C LEU A 388 -21.93 3.35 -37.44
N LEU A 389 -22.34 3.80 -36.25
CA LEU A 389 -22.83 2.91 -35.19
C LEU A 389 -24.05 2.08 -35.64
N GLN A 390 -24.99 2.71 -36.34
CA GLN A 390 -26.15 2.01 -36.91
C GLN A 390 -25.78 1.02 -38.02
N LYS A 391 -24.78 1.37 -38.86
CA LYS A 391 -24.26 0.46 -39.91
C LYS A 391 -23.74 -0.85 -39.31
N TYR A 392 -23.03 -0.78 -38.18
CA TYR A 392 -22.53 -1.95 -37.44
C TYR A 392 -23.58 -2.54 -36.47
N LYS A 393 -24.81 -2.02 -36.50
CA LYS A 393 -25.93 -2.44 -35.65
C LYS A 393 -25.58 -2.42 -34.17
N ILE A 394 -24.78 -1.45 -33.73
CA ILE A 394 -24.38 -1.30 -32.33
C ILE A 394 -25.63 -1.07 -31.48
N THR A 395 -25.76 -1.80 -30.37
CA THR A 395 -26.85 -1.66 -29.40
C THR A 395 -26.35 -1.05 -28.09
N ASP A 396 -25.11 -1.35 -27.72
CA ASP A 396 -24.52 -1.01 -26.44
C ASP A 396 -23.16 -0.35 -26.64
N ILE A 397 -22.84 0.67 -25.83
CA ILE A 397 -21.58 1.42 -25.92
C ILE A 397 -20.90 1.43 -24.55
N LEU A 398 -19.70 0.88 -24.51
CA LEU A 398 -18.81 0.91 -23.34
C LEU A 398 -17.79 2.04 -23.50
N ILE A 399 -17.87 3.04 -22.64
CA ILE A 399 -16.95 4.18 -22.60
C ILE A 399 -15.84 3.92 -21.58
N CYS A 400 -14.61 3.97 -22.06
CA CYS A 400 -13.39 3.80 -21.28
C CYS A 400 -12.71 5.16 -21.11
N GLY A 401 -13.18 5.98 -20.17
CA GLY A 401 -12.62 7.31 -19.93
C GLY A 401 -13.48 8.20 -19.04
N ASP A 402 -12.83 9.02 -18.21
CA ASP A 402 -13.43 9.90 -17.21
C ASP A 402 -14.02 11.20 -17.77
N PHE A 403 -13.44 11.75 -18.84
CA PHE A 403 -13.90 13.01 -19.46
C PHE A 403 -14.77 12.81 -20.72
N LEU A 404 -15.10 11.58 -21.07
CA LEU A 404 -15.87 11.26 -22.27
C LEU A 404 -17.37 11.34 -21.99
N LYS A 405 -18.14 11.88 -22.93
CA LYS A 405 -19.60 12.05 -22.80
C LYS A 405 -20.35 11.09 -23.72
N GLN A 406 -21.49 10.60 -23.23
CA GLN A 406 -22.46 9.85 -24.02
C GLN A 406 -23.11 10.76 -25.05
N LYS A 407 -22.98 10.43 -26.34
CA LYS A 407 -23.44 11.34 -27.41
C LYS A 407 -24.90 11.10 -27.81
N PHE A 408 -25.36 9.85 -27.76
CA PHE A 408 -26.69 9.44 -28.22
C PHE A 408 -27.41 8.59 -27.16
N PRO A 409 -27.62 9.10 -25.93
CA PRO A 409 -28.13 8.31 -24.79
C PRO A 409 -29.54 7.74 -24.99
N GLN A 410 -30.31 8.26 -25.95
CA GLN A 410 -31.66 7.76 -26.27
C GLN A 410 -31.65 6.60 -27.28
N ASP A 411 -30.54 6.39 -27.98
CA ASP A 411 -30.45 5.43 -29.09
C ASP A 411 -29.65 4.17 -28.74
N PHE A 412 -28.78 4.24 -27.74
CA PHE A 412 -27.89 3.15 -27.34
C PHE A 412 -27.86 3.05 -25.81
N LYS A 413 -27.63 1.83 -25.30
CA LYS A 413 -27.39 1.61 -23.88
C LYS A 413 -25.91 1.91 -23.57
N TYR A 414 -25.66 2.75 -22.59
CA TYR A 414 -24.29 3.12 -22.22
C TYR A 414 -23.86 2.49 -20.89
N HIS A 415 -22.60 2.14 -20.82
CA HIS A 415 -21.89 1.95 -19.56
C HIS A 415 -20.55 2.69 -19.66
N GLN A 416 -20.15 3.39 -18.61
CA GLN A 416 -18.95 4.20 -18.60
C GLN A 416 -18.12 3.85 -17.38
N ILE A 417 -16.87 3.50 -17.63
CA ILE A 417 -15.88 3.26 -16.59
C ILE A 417 -14.90 4.43 -16.55
N MET A 418 -14.61 4.89 -15.33
CA MET A 418 -13.84 6.09 -15.07
C MET A 418 -12.34 5.76 -15.04
N ILE A 419 -11.81 5.33 -16.18
CA ILE A 419 -10.40 4.94 -16.32
C ILE A 419 -9.56 5.99 -17.02
N GLN A 420 -8.47 6.37 -16.37
CA GLN A 420 -7.49 7.31 -16.90
C GLN A 420 -6.46 6.62 -17.79
N ASP A 421 -5.94 7.35 -18.77
CA ASP A 421 -4.84 6.87 -19.63
C ASP A 421 -3.49 7.11 -18.93
N SER A 422 -3.37 6.57 -17.72
CA SER A 422 -2.24 6.79 -16.83
C SER A 422 -1.64 5.46 -16.40
N LEU A 423 -0.33 5.44 -16.17
CA LEU A 423 0.38 4.23 -15.73
C LEU A 423 -0.06 3.75 -14.33
N ASN A 424 -0.81 4.57 -13.59
CA ASN A 424 -1.27 4.31 -12.23
C ASN A 424 -2.74 3.85 -12.16
N GLN A 425 -3.45 3.84 -13.29
CA GLN A 425 -4.85 3.42 -13.35
C GLN A 425 -4.93 1.89 -13.21
N SER A 426 -5.65 1.41 -12.19
CA SER A 426 -6.06 0.00 -12.09
C SER A 426 -7.23 -0.24 -13.05
N ILE A 427 -7.14 -1.26 -13.90
CA ILE A 427 -8.28 -1.73 -14.71
C ILE A 427 -8.97 -2.94 -14.11
N ILE A 428 -8.31 -3.64 -13.17
CA ILE A 428 -8.80 -4.90 -12.57
C ILE A 428 -10.16 -4.69 -11.90
N GLU A 429 -10.33 -3.56 -11.22
CA GLU A 429 -11.56 -3.20 -10.49
C GLU A 429 -12.79 -3.06 -11.40
N TYR A 430 -12.57 -2.79 -12.70
CA TYR A 430 -13.62 -2.57 -13.68
C TYR A 430 -13.91 -3.83 -14.52
N LEU A 431 -13.11 -4.89 -14.38
CA LEU A 431 -13.18 -6.03 -15.29
C LEU A 431 -14.52 -6.78 -15.18
N ASP A 432 -14.98 -7.12 -13.98
CA ASP A 432 -16.20 -7.90 -13.86
C ASP A 432 -17.45 -7.14 -14.34
N GLU A 433 -17.57 -5.84 -14.04
CA GLU A 433 -18.68 -5.04 -14.54
C GLU A 433 -18.64 -4.87 -16.07
N THR A 434 -17.45 -4.63 -16.64
CA THR A 434 -17.31 -4.49 -18.10
C THR A 434 -17.56 -5.80 -18.83
N PHE A 435 -17.12 -6.94 -18.29
CA PHE A 435 -17.37 -8.25 -18.88
C PHE A 435 -18.86 -8.58 -18.87
N ASN A 436 -19.55 -8.32 -17.76
CA ASN A 436 -20.99 -8.51 -17.67
C ASN A 436 -21.74 -7.64 -18.69
N PHE A 437 -21.33 -6.38 -18.85
CA PHE A 437 -21.91 -5.49 -19.85
C PHE A 437 -21.69 -5.99 -21.29
N ILE A 438 -20.47 -6.43 -21.63
CA ILE A 438 -20.12 -6.98 -22.94
C ILE A 438 -20.88 -8.28 -23.23
N ASP A 439 -21.04 -9.17 -22.25
CA ASP A 439 -21.76 -10.43 -22.43
C ASP A 439 -23.25 -10.21 -22.70
N GLN A 440 -23.89 -9.25 -22.01
CA GLN A 440 -25.32 -8.94 -22.14
C GLN A 440 -25.70 -8.21 -23.44
N ALA A 441 -24.77 -7.45 -24.03
CA ALA A 441 -25.01 -6.69 -25.25
C ALA A 441 -25.17 -7.60 -26.47
N GLN A 442 -25.99 -7.23 -27.46
CA GLN A 442 -26.01 -7.97 -28.73
C GLN A 442 -24.79 -7.59 -29.58
N ASN A 443 -24.61 -6.30 -29.85
CA ASN A 443 -23.47 -5.73 -30.55
C ASN A 443 -22.91 -4.57 -29.72
N VAL A 444 -21.76 -4.77 -29.07
CA VAL A 444 -21.14 -3.77 -28.20
C VAL A 444 -20.00 -3.04 -28.88
N PHE A 445 -19.98 -1.71 -28.74
CA PHE A 445 -18.88 -0.86 -29.15
C PHE A 445 -18.11 -0.36 -27.93
N VAL A 446 -16.83 -0.71 -27.82
CA VAL A 446 -15.94 -0.28 -26.74
C VAL A 446 -15.02 0.81 -27.26
N HIS A 447 -14.98 1.97 -26.60
CA HIS A 447 -14.10 3.06 -27.03
C HIS A 447 -13.51 3.86 -25.87
N CYS A 448 -12.34 4.42 -26.11
CA CYS A 448 -11.78 5.52 -25.31
C CYS A 448 -11.60 6.75 -26.20
N ALA A 449 -10.77 7.71 -25.80
CA ALA A 449 -10.54 8.92 -26.59
C ALA A 449 -9.91 8.58 -27.96
N ALA A 450 -8.73 7.95 -27.96
CA ALA A 450 -7.98 7.61 -29.17
C ALA A 450 -8.19 6.16 -29.66
N GLY A 451 -8.70 5.28 -28.80
CA GLY A 451 -8.88 3.85 -29.12
C GLY A 451 -7.57 3.07 -29.20
N ILE A 452 -6.56 3.45 -28.41
CA ILE A 452 -5.17 2.92 -28.48
C ILE A 452 -4.77 2.14 -27.22
N ASN A 453 -5.17 2.61 -26.04
CA ASN A 453 -4.67 2.12 -24.75
C ASN A 453 -5.77 1.54 -23.85
N ARG A 454 -6.65 2.41 -23.32
CA ARG A 454 -7.70 2.05 -22.35
C ARG A 454 -8.73 1.04 -22.90
N SER A 455 -9.41 1.37 -24.00
CA SER A 455 -10.43 0.48 -24.56
C SER A 455 -9.85 -0.84 -25.10
N PRO A 456 -8.67 -0.87 -25.78
CA PRO A 456 -8.04 -2.14 -26.15
C PRO A 456 -7.66 -3.01 -24.95
N ALA A 457 -7.23 -2.41 -23.82
CA ALA A 457 -6.90 -3.17 -22.62
C ALA A 457 -8.11 -3.94 -22.04
N ILE A 458 -9.28 -3.27 -21.95
CA ILE A 458 -10.53 -3.92 -21.54
C ILE A 458 -10.93 -5.05 -22.50
N VAL A 459 -10.80 -4.81 -23.82
CA VAL A 459 -11.09 -5.83 -24.84
C VAL A 459 -10.14 -7.03 -24.72
N CYS A 460 -8.84 -6.80 -24.50
CA CYS A 460 -7.87 -7.88 -24.28
C CYS A 460 -8.24 -8.69 -23.03
N ALA A 461 -8.53 -8.01 -21.92
CA ALA A 461 -8.93 -8.65 -20.67
C ALA A 461 -10.17 -9.53 -20.84
N TYR A 462 -11.17 -9.05 -21.58
CA TYR A 462 -12.39 -9.81 -21.87
C TYR A 462 -12.08 -11.08 -22.68
N LEU A 463 -11.24 -10.98 -23.71
CA LEU A 463 -10.83 -12.13 -24.53
C LEU A 463 -10.00 -13.14 -23.74
N MET A 464 -9.16 -12.69 -22.82
CA MET A 464 -8.43 -13.56 -21.89
C MET A 464 -9.41 -14.38 -21.05
N LYS A 465 -10.40 -13.75 -20.41
CA LYS A 465 -11.42 -14.44 -19.61
C LYS A 465 -12.28 -15.39 -20.45
N LYS A 466 -12.76 -14.93 -21.61
CA LYS A 466 -13.69 -15.70 -22.44
C LYS A 466 -13.05 -16.92 -23.07
N ASN A 467 -11.82 -16.79 -23.55
CA ASN A 467 -11.14 -17.82 -24.35
C ASN A 467 -10.04 -18.56 -23.58
N LYS A 468 -9.83 -18.24 -22.30
CA LYS A 468 -8.72 -18.73 -21.48
C LYS A 468 -7.37 -18.48 -22.15
N TRP A 469 -7.21 -17.31 -22.76
CA TRP A 469 -5.95 -16.90 -23.40
C TRP A 469 -5.06 -16.16 -22.42
N ASN A 470 -3.75 -16.32 -22.60
CA ASN A 470 -2.80 -15.42 -21.97
C ASN A 470 -2.86 -14.03 -22.63
N TYR A 471 -2.29 -13.03 -21.97
CA TYR A 471 -2.34 -11.65 -22.41
C TYR A 471 -1.70 -11.45 -23.79
N ASP A 472 -0.52 -12.03 -24.03
CA ASP A 472 0.18 -11.84 -25.31
C ASP A 472 -0.67 -12.34 -26.49
N LYS A 473 -1.31 -13.52 -26.35
CA LYS A 473 -2.22 -14.03 -27.38
C LYS A 473 -3.44 -13.13 -27.59
N ALA A 474 -4.04 -12.64 -26.51
CA ALA A 474 -5.18 -11.72 -26.61
C ALA A 474 -4.78 -10.39 -27.25
N PHE A 475 -3.62 -9.85 -26.88
CA PHE A 475 -3.08 -8.60 -27.43
C PHE A 475 -2.80 -8.73 -28.92
N GLU A 476 -2.08 -9.77 -29.36
CA GLU A 476 -1.79 -9.99 -30.78
C GLU A 476 -3.07 -10.14 -31.60
N PHE A 477 -4.06 -10.89 -31.09
CA PHE A 477 -5.36 -11.04 -31.75
C PHE A 477 -6.08 -9.69 -31.97
N VAL A 478 -6.03 -8.79 -30.99
CA VAL A 478 -6.62 -7.45 -31.11
C VAL A 478 -5.76 -6.54 -32.00
N LYS A 479 -4.43 -6.66 -31.92
CA LYS A 479 -3.46 -5.90 -32.71
C LYS A 479 -3.57 -6.18 -34.21
N GLU A 480 -3.79 -7.43 -34.60
CA GLU A 480 -4.07 -7.83 -35.98
C GLU A 480 -5.31 -7.14 -36.57
N ARG A 481 -6.33 -6.89 -35.73
CA ARG A 481 -7.61 -6.28 -36.13
C ARG A 481 -7.64 -4.76 -35.94
N ARG A 482 -6.75 -4.24 -35.11
CA ARG A 482 -6.54 -2.81 -34.87
C ARG A 482 -5.06 -2.52 -34.69
N SER A 483 -4.39 -2.28 -35.81
CA SER A 483 -2.94 -2.04 -35.92
C SER A 483 -2.42 -0.92 -35.02
N ILE A 484 -3.26 0.07 -34.69
CA ILE A 484 -2.85 1.26 -33.93
C ILE A 484 -2.77 1.07 -32.42
N ILE A 485 -3.22 -0.07 -31.86
CA ILE A 485 -3.19 -0.27 -30.40
C ILE A 485 -1.75 -0.35 -29.90
N ASN A 486 -1.52 0.08 -28.67
CA ASN A 486 -0.19 0.04 -28.05
C ASN A 486 -0.19 -0.93 -26.85
N LYS A 487 0.92 -1.65 -26.67
CA LYS A 487 1.16 -2.47 -25.49
C LYS A 487 1.55 -1.55 -24.33
N GLN A 488 0.57 -0.86 -23.75
CA GLN A 488 0.83 0.00 -22.60
C GLN A 488 1.22 -0.89 -21.41
N THR A 489 2.44 -0.71 -20.92
CA THR A 489 3.11 -1.63 -19.99
C THR A 489 2.34 -1.81 -18.68
N ASN A 490 1.62 -0.78 -18.21
CA ASN A 490 0.82 -0.85 -16.98
C ASN A 490 -0.36 -1.83 -17.11
N PHE A 491 -1.20 -1.70 -18.14
CA PHE A 491 -2.36 -2.59 -18.34
C PHE A 491 -1.91 -3.99 -18.73
N ALA A 492 -0.85 -4.09 -19.56
CA ALA A 492 -0.22 -5.37 -19.88
C ALA A 492 0.24 -6.11 -18.62
N ASN A 493 0.94 -5.43 -17.70
CA ASN A 493 1.42 -6.03 -16.46
C ASN A 493 0.26 -6.43 -15.53
N GLN A 494 -0.76 -5.58 -15.39
CA GLN A 494 -1.94 -5.90 -14.60
C GLN A 494 -2.67 -7.14 -15.14
N LEU A 495 -2.84 -7.24 -16.45
CA LEU A 495 -3.51 -8.38 -17.07
C LEU A 495 -2.66 -9.66 -17.04
N ASN A 496 -1.35 -9.56 -17.16
CA ASN A 496 -0.44 -10.68 -16.94
C ASN A 496 -0.53 -11.23 -15.51
N LEU A 497 -0.66 -10.34 -14.51
CA LEU A 497 -0.85 -10.72 -13.11
C LEU A 497 -2.26 -11.24 -12.80
N TYR A 498 -3.26 -10.84 -13.59
CA TYR A 498 -4.65 -11.30 -13.47
C TYR A 498 -4.88 -12.72 -14.02
N GLN A 499 -3.90 -13.33 -14.72
CA GLN A 499 -4.06 -14.69 -15.26
C GLN A 499 -4.24 -15.74 -14.15
N TYR A 500 -5.49 -16.12 -13.87
CA TYR A 500 -5.88 -17.32 -13.12
C TYR A 500 -7.12 -17.97 -13.72
#